data_AF-A0A9E4DVU4-F1
#
_entry.id   AF-A0A9E4DVU4-F1
#
_cell.length_a   1.000
_cell.length_b   1.000
_cell.length_c   1.000
_cell.angle_alpha   90.00
_cell.angle_beta   90.00
_cell.angle_gamma   90.00
#
_symmetry.space_group_name_H-M   'P 1'
#
loop_
_entity.id
_entity.type
_entity.pdbx_description
1 polymer ?
#
loop_
_entity_poly.entity_id
_entity_poly.type
_entity_poly.pdbx_seq_one_letter_code
_entity_poly.pdbx_strand_id
1 'polypeptide(L)'
;HCENPAVFLLEHSDGFRSAMLMLNGYISDFAYAGQINGEIQGVQFRLQGGGPHAHFSYLSLNIEEMFLTGIPQYPVERTLLTTGVLDAAMRSRYQGYIRIETPHLADLSYRSYEQLPIRPMVPEPS
;
A
#
# COMPACT_ATOMS: atom_id res chain seq x y z
N HIS A 1 -24.27 -1.06 -8.60
CA HIS A 1 -23.87 -0.42 -7.33
C HIS A 1 -22.41 0.04 -7.30
N CYS A 2 -21.54 -0.34 -8.26
CA CYS A 2 -20.20 0.22 -8.44
C CYS A 2 -20.05 0.55 -9.93
N GLU A 3 -19.83 1.82 -10.27
CA GLU A 3 -19.52 2.21 -11.65
C GLU A 3 -18.03 1.99 -11.91
N ASN A 4 -17.69 1.27 -12.99
CA ASN A 4 -16.30 0.97 -13.37
C ASN A 4 -15.46 0.30 -12.27
N PRO A 5 -15.88 -0.87 -11.73
CA PRO A 5 -15.04 -1.62 -10.81
C PRO A 5 -13.73 -2.01 -11.50
N ALA A 6 -12.62 -1.96 -10.75
CA ALA A 6 -11.33 -2.39 -11.25
C ALA A 6 -10.65 -3.34 -10.26
N VAL A 7 -9.82 -4.23 -10.77
CA VAL A 7 -8.96 -5.09 -9.97
C VAL A 7 -7.55 -5.05 -10.55
N PHE A 8 -6.55 -4.92 -9.67
CA PHE A 8 -5.17 -5.21 -10.01
C PHE A 8 -4.82 -6.59 -9.47
N LEU A 9 -4.35 -7.48 -10.34
CA LEU A 9 -3.91 -8.82 -9.99
C LEU A 9 -2.39 -8.87 -10.10
N LEU A 10 -1.73 -9.31 -9.02
CA LEU A 10 -0.29 -9.28 -8.88
C LEU A 10 0.22 -10.65 -8.46
N GLU A 11 1.27 -11.10 -9.14
CA GLU A 11 2.06 -12.28 -8.78
C GLU A 11 3.47 -11.82 -8.44
N HIS A 12 3.93 -12.14 -7.24
CA HIS A 12 5.25 -11.79 -6.74
C HIS A 12 6.25 -12.91 -7.03
N SER A 13 7.53 -12.59 -7.11
CA SER A 13 8.60 -13.53 -7.45
C SER A 13 8.78 -14.66 -6.42
N ASP A 14 8.32 -14.45 -5.19
CA ASP A 14 8.29 -15.44 -4.10
C ASP A 14 7.03 -16.32 -4.11
N GLY A 15 6.16 -16.16 -5.10
CA GLY A 15 4.89 -16.88 -5.24
C GLY A 15 3.72 -16.27 -4.47
N PHE A 16 3.92 -15.18 -3.72
CA PHE A 16 2.82 -14.44 -3.11
C PHE A 16 1.90 -13.88 -4.21
N ARG A 17 0.58 -13.94 -3.97
CA ARG A 17 -0.42 -13.43 -4.89
C ARG A 17 -1.27 -12.40 -4.16
N SER A 18 -1.51 -11.27 -4.81
CA SER A 18 -2.32 -10.20 -4.22
C SER A 18 -3.29 -9.62 -5.24
N ALA A 19 -4.42 -9.15 -4.73
CA ALA A 19 -5.43 -8.46 -5.50
C ALA A 19 -5.80 -7.14 -4.81
N MET A 20 -5.83 -6.06 -5.57
CA MET A 20 -6.36 -4.77 -5.10
C MET A 20 -7.67 -4.48 -5.81
N LEU A 21 -8.75 -4.39 -5.03
CA LEU A 21 -10.09 -4.12 -5.54
C LEU A 21 -10.40 -2.63 -5.41
N MET A 22 -10.81 -2.01 -6.52
CA MET A 22 -11.33 -0.64 -6.55
C MET A 22 -12.84 -0.71 -6.79
N LEU A 23 -13.60 -0.63 -5.69
CA LEU A 23 -15.06 -0.77 -5.67
C LEU A 23 -15.75 0.55 -5.34
N ASN A 24 -15.38 1.60 -6.08
CA ASN A 24 -15.85 2.96 -5.87
C ASN A 24 -17.39 3.04 -5.87
N GLY A 25 -17.96 3.65 -4.83
CA GLY A 25 -19.42 3.76 -4.65
C GLY A 25 -20.08 2.54 -4.00
N TYR A 26 -19.37 1.41 -3.89
CA TYR A 26 -19.85 0.23 -3.15
C TYR A 26 -19.24 0.14 -1.75
N ILE A 27 -17.94 0.42 -1.62
CA ILE A 27 -17.23 0.48 -0.33
C ILE A 27 -16.47 1.81 -0.28
N SER A 28 -16.56 2.50 0.87
CA SER A 28 -15.77 3.71 1.18
C SER A 28 -14.64 3.44 2.17
N ASP A 29 -14.65 2.28 2.82
CA ASP A 29 -13.64 1.87 3.78
C ASP A 29 -12.39 1.32 3.09
N PHE A 30 -11.26 1.50 3.77
CA PHE A 30 -10.03 0.81 3.43
C PHE A 30 -9.96 -0.46 4.26
N ALA A 31 -9.71 -1.59 3.62
CA ALA A 31 -9.55 -2.86 4.31
C ALA A 31 -8.51 -3.73 3.60
N TYR A 32 -7.90 -4.63 4.36
CA TYR A 32 -7.00 -5.65 3.85
C TYR A 32 -7.40 -6.99 4.44
N ALA A 33 -7.30 -8.03 3.63
CA ALA A 33 -7.36 -9.40 4.10
C ALA A 33 -6.22 -10.19 3.45
N GLY A 34 -5.63 -11.10 4.21
CA GLY A 34 -4.55 -11.95 3.74
C GLY A 34 -4.61 -13.32 4.41
N GLN A 35 -4.05 -14.32 3.73
CA GLN A 35 -3.87 -15.64 4.31
C GLN A 35 -2.47 -15.78 4.89
N ILE A 36 -2.38 -16.14 6.16
CA ILE A 36 -1.13 -16.35 6.89
C ILE A 36 -1.23 -17.73 7.55
N ASN A 37 -0.29 -18.63 7.24
CA ASN A 37 -0.27 -20.01 7.77
C ASN A 37 -1.60 -20.77 7.59
N GLY A 38 -2.30 -20.53 6.47
CA GLY A 38 -3.59 -21.15 6.17
C GLY A 38 -4.81 -20.41 6.73
N GLU A 39 -4.62 -19.47 7.67
CA GLU A 39 -5.70 -18.70 8.29
C GLU A 39 -5.92 -17.36 7.59
N ILE A 40 -7.18 -16.96 7.45
CA ILE A 40 -7.53 -15.64 6.90
C ILE A 40 -7.54 -14.63 8.04
N GLN A 41 -6.74 -13.58 7.89
CA GLN A 41 -6.75 -12.42 8.79
C GLN A 41 -7.24 -11.20 8.01
N GLY A 42 -8.08 -10.40 8.65
CA GLY A 42 -8.65 -9.18 8.08
C GLY A 42 -8.47 -7.98 8.99
N VAL A 43 -8.25 -6.82 8.40
CA VAL A 43 -8.15 -5.54 9.11
C VAL A 43 -8.86 -4.45 8.31
N GLN A 44 -9.58 -3.58 9.01
CA GLN A 44 -10.10 -2.33 8.47
C GLN A 44 -9.16 -1.19 8.89
N PHE A 45 -8.89 -0.27 7.98
CA PHE A 45 -8.18 0.98 8.26
C PHE A 45 -9.21 2.09 8.40
N ARG A 46 -9.43 2.56 9.62
CA ARG A 46 -10.27 3.73 9.86
C ARG A 46 -9.46 5.00 9.67
N LEU A 47 -9.93 5.86 8.77
CA LEU A 47 -9.32 7.16 8.50
C LEU A 47 -10.01 8.25 9.31
N GLN A 48 -9.28 9.33 9.62
CA GLN A 48 -9.87 10.52 10.24
C GLN A 48 -10.90 11.13 9.26
N GLY A 49 -12.16 11.19 9.68
CA GLY A 49 -13.23 11.83 8.93
C GLY A 49 -13.18 13.34 9.07
N GLY A 50 -13.29 14.07 7.95
CA GLY A 50 -13.16 15.53 7.93
C GLY A 50 -11.71 16.02 8.09
N GLY A 51 -11.48 17.32 7.84
CA GLY A 51 -10.19 17.95 8.13
C GLY A 51 -9.90 17.96 9.65
N PRO A 52 -8.64 18.09 10.10
CA PRO A 52 -7.45 18.54 9.36
C PRO A 52 -6.56 17.44 8.77
N HIS A 53 -6.97 16.15 8.82
CA HIS A 53 -6.21 15.02 8.27
C HIS A 53 -4.81 14.85 8.89
N ALA A 54 -4.77 14.52 10.18
CA ALA A 54 -3.56 14.41 11.00
C ALA A 54 -2.46 13.49 10.43
N HIS A 55 -2.80 12.56 9.53
CA HIS A 55 -1.81 11.74 8.84
C HIS A 55 -0.75 12.56 8.09
N PHE A 56 -1.09 13.77 7.63
CA PHE A 56 -0.09 14.69 7.06
C PHE A 56 0.87 15.23 8.12
N SER A 57 0.41 15.54 9.34
CA SER A 57 1.29 15.96 10.44
C SER A 57 2.27 14.85 10.82
N TYR A 58 1.80 13.60 10.90
CA TYR A 58 2.68 12.45 11.15
C TYR A 58 3.67 12.21 10.02
N LEU A 59 3.26 12.39 8.76
CA LEU A 59 4.17 12.36 7.63
C LEU A 59 5.27 13.43 7.78
N SER A 60 4.92 14.67 8.12
CA SER A 60 5.88 15.75 8.35
C SER A 60 6.85 15.45 9.49
N LEU A 61 6.38 14.90 10.61
CA LEU A 61 7.23 14.51 11.73
C LEU A 61 8.25 13.42 11.33
N ASN A 62 7.84 12.43 10.53
CA ASN A 62 8.78 11.42 10.04
C ASN A 62 9.78 11.99 9.03
N ILE A 63 9.39 13.00 8.24
CA ILE A 63 10.32 13.71 7.34
C ILE A 63 11.35 14.51 8.16
N GLU A 64 10.90 15.21 9.21
CA GLU A 64 11.78 15.94 10.13
C GLU A 64 12.79 14.98 10.79
N GLU A 65 12.33 13.85 11.32
CA GLU A 65 13.21 12.84 11.93
C GLU A 65 14.26 12.32 10.94
N MET A 66 13.88 12.12 9.68
CA MET A 66 14.83 11.75 8.62
C MET A 66 15.89 12.83 8.41
N PHE A 67 15.53 14.12 8.43
CA PHE A 67 16.51 15.20 8.30
C PHE A 67 17.44 15.31 9.51
N LEU A 68 16.94 15.08 10.72
CA LEU A 68 17.73 15.14 11.94
C LEU A 68 18.72 13.96 12.06
N THR A 69 18.28 12.76 11.69
CA THR A 69 19.06 11.53 11.85
C THR A 69 19.86 11.13 10.61
N GLY A 70 19.45 11.61 9.44
CA GLY A 70 19.94 11.12 8.14
C GLY A 70 19.43 9.72 7.78
N ILE A 71 18.50 9.15 8.56
CA ILE A 71 17.99 7.78 8.40
C ILE A 71 16.53 7.83 7.91
N PRO A 72 16.19 7.16 6.78
CA PRO A 72 14.81 7.07 6.33
C PRO A 72 13.90 6.37 7.35
N GLN A 73 12.76 6.99 7.66
CA GLN A 73 11.76 6.42 8.59
C GLN A 73 10.96 5.26 7.96
N TYR A 74 11.05 5.12 6.64
CA TYR A 74 10.45 4.02 5.89
C TYR A 74 11.46 3.47 4.88
N PRO A 75 11.48 2.15 4.65
CA PRO A 75 12.26 1.54 3.58
C PRO A 75 11.88 2.16 2.23
N VAL A 76 12.87 2.67 1.50
CA VAL A 76 12.67 3.36 0.22
C VAL A 76 12.20 2.39 -0.88
N GLU A 77 12.51 1.11 -0.72
CA GLU A 77 12.08 0.00 -1.56
C GLU A 77 10.56 -0.06 -1.68
N ARG A 78 9.81 0.34 -0.63
CA ARG A 78 8.34 0.40 -0.68
C ARG A 78 7.86 1.34 -1.77
N THR A 79 8.50 2.50 -1.90
CA THR A 79 8.12 3.50 -2.91
C THR A 79 8.39 2.97 -4.31
N LEU A 80 9.56 2.34 -4.52
CA LEU A 80 9.91 1.73 -5.81
C LEU A 80 8.94 0.60 -6.17
N LEU A 81 8.66 -0.30 -5.22
CA LEU A 81 7.77 -1.45 -5.42
C LEU A 81 6.35 -0.98 -5.79
N THR A 82 5.76 -0.10 -4.98
CA THR A 82 4.38 0.36 -5.20
C THR A 82 4.24 1.17 -6.48
N THR A 83 5.23 2.02 -6.81
CA THR A 83 5.24 2.82 -8.04
C THR A 83 5.38 1.92 -9.27
N GLY A 84 6.33 0.96 -9.25
CA GLY A 84 6.56 0.05 -10.37
C GLY A 84 5.37 -0.88 -10.63
N VAL A 85 4.74 -1.37 -9.57
CA VAL A 85 3.49 -2.16 -9.65
C VAL A 85 2.36 -1.34 -10.27
N LEU A 86 2.15 -0.11 -9.81
CA LEU A 86 1.09 0.75 -10.34
C LEU A 86 1.34 1.12 -11.81
N ASP A 87 2.58 1.45 -12.18
CA ASP A 87 2.95 1.69 -13.57
C ASP A 87 2.65 0.47 -14.46
N ALA A 88 3.06 -0.73 -14.04
CA ALA A 88 2.79 -1.97 -14.77
C ALA A 88 1.28 -2.24 -14.92
N ALA A 89 0.49 -2.02 -13.87
CA ALA A 89 -0.96 -2.16 -13.92
C ALA A 89 -1.62 -1.15 -14.88
N MET A 90 -1.16 0.10 -14.89
CA MET A 90 -1.66 1.13 -15.81
C MET A 90 -1.30 0.82 -17.26
N ARG A 91 -0.07 0.35 -17.52
CA ARG A 91 0.35 -0.11 -18.86
C ARG A 91 -0.41 -1.35 -19.31
N SER A 92 -0.63 -2.32 -18.42
CA SER A 92 -1.48 -3.49 -18.68
C SER A 92 -2.85 -3.07 -19.17
N ARG A 93 -3.53 -2.19 -18.42
CA ARG A 93 -4.84 -1.64 -18.80
C ARG A 93 -4.81 -0.95 -20.16
N TYR A 94 -3.82 -0.10 -20.39
CA TYR A 94 -3.65 0.61 -21.67
C TYR A 94 -3.47 -0.34 -22.85
N GLN A 95 -2.77 -1.45 -22.65
CA GLN A 95 -2.49 -2.48 -23.68
C GLN A 95 -3.59 -3.56 -23.77
N GLY A 96 -4.78 -3.32 -23.22
CA GLY A 96 -5.89 -4.27 -23.31
C GLY A 96 -5.88 -5.36 -22.25
N TYR A 97 -5.42 -5.03 -21.03
CA TYR A 97 -5.42 -5.91 -19.85
C TYR A 97 -4.51 -7.13 -19.97
N ILE A 98 -3.41 -6.99 -20.70
CA ILE A 98 -2.43 -8.08 -20.83
C ILE A 98 -1.53 -8.20 -19.59
N ARG A 99 -0.99 -9.40 -19.36
CA ARG A 99 0.05 -9.59 -18.35
C ARG A 99 1.32 -8.82 -18.75
N ILE A 100 1.88 -8.08 -17.80
CA ILE A 100 3.13 -7.34 -17.96
C ILE A 100 4.15 -7.91 -16.99
N GLU A 101 5.23 -8.48 -17.51
CA GLU A 101 6.37 -8.90 -16.70
C GLU A 101 7.16 -7.69 -16.20
N THR A 102 7.64 -7.77 -14.97
CA THR A 102 8.42 -6.70 -14.31
C THR A 102 9.80 -7.20 -13.86
N PRO A 103 10.69 -7.62 -14.78
CA PRO A 103 12.01 -8.16 -14.42
C PRO A 103 12.88 -7.15 -13.66
N HIS A 104 12.67 -5.84 -13.89
CA HIS A 104 13.35 -4.77 -13.17
C HIS A 104 12.95 -4.65 -11.69
N LEU A 105 11.87 -5.32 -11.26
CA LEU A 105 11.46 -5.43 -9.87
C LEU A 105 11.81 -6.80 -9.24
N ALA A 106 12.31 -7.76 -10.03
CA ALA A 106 12.47 -9.15 -9.58
C ALA A 106 13.45 -9.30 -8.41
N ASP A 107 14.50 -8.49 -8.39
CA ASP A 107 15.53 -8.49 -7.34
C ASP A 107 15.19 -7.58 -6.15
N LEU A 108 14.04 -6.88 -6.18
CA LEU A 108 13.63 -5.96 -5.13
C LEU A 108 13.04 -6.74 -3.95
N SER A 109 13.77 -6.79 -2.83
CA SER A 109 13.27 -7.33 -1.57
C SER A 109 12.75 -6.21 -0.68
N TYR A 110 11.46 -6.24 -0.34
CA TYR A 110 10.87 -5.32 0.62
C TYR A 110 10.68 -5.99 1.97
N ARG A 111 11.32 -5.44 3.00
CA ARG A 111 11.03 -5.74 4.40
C ARG A 111 10.46 -4.49 5.05
N SER A 112 9.35 -4.65 5.78
CA SER A 112 8.75 -3.53 6.53
C SER A 112 9.72 -2.95 7.57
N TYR A 113 9.43 -1.74 8.03
CA TYR A 113 10.16 -1.09 9.12
C TYR A 113 10.29 -2.01 10.35
N GLU A 114 11.45 -1.98 11.01
CA GLU A 114 11.67 -2.68 12.28
C GLU A 114 11.19 -1.84 13.46
N GLN A 115 11.45 -0.53 13.41
CA GLN A 115 10.96 0.44 14.38
C GLN A 115 9.70 1.11 13.84
N LEU A 116 8.67 1.21 14.69
CA LEU A 116 7.43 1.91 14.35
C LEU A 116 7.72 3.40 14.08
N PRO A 117 7.35 3.91 12.90
CA PRO A 117 7.44 5.33 12.57
C PRO A 117 6.51 6.17 13.45
N ILE A 118 6.76 7.47 13.53
CA ILE A 118 5.97 8.40 14.34
C ILE A 118 4.53 8.40 13.84
N ARG A 119 3.58 7.91 14.66
CA ARG A 119 2.16 7.77 14.29
C ARG A 119 1.28 7.71 15.55
N PRO A 120 -0.05 7.86 15.45
CA PRO A 120 -0.96 7.61 16.56
C PRO A 120 -0.87 6.16 17.04
N MET A 121 -0.93 5.96 18.35
CA MET A 121 -0.94 4.63 18.97
C MET A 121 -2.34 4.22 19.46
N VAL A 122 -3.30 5.14 19.42
CA VAL A 122 -4.69 4.86 19.77
C VAL A 122 -5.36 4.03 18.66
N PRO A 123 -6.33 3.17 19.01
CA PRO A 123 -6.98 2.28 18.03
C PRO A 123 -7.77 3.04 16.95
N GLU A 124 -8.21 4.25 17.28
CA GLU A 124 -9.18 5.02 16.51
C GLU A 124 -8.65 6.45 16.32
N PRO A 125 -8.79 7.04 15.12
CA PRO A 125 -8.44 8.43 14.88
C PRO A 125 -9.39 9.35 15.68
N SER A 126 -8.81 10.36 16.32
CA SER A 126 -9.54 11.42 17.03
C SER A 126 -10.03 12.53 16.10
#